data_AF-A0A0D2QCC2-F1
#
_entry.id   AF-A0A0D2QCC2-F1
#
_cell.length_a   1.000
_cell.length_b   1.000
_cell.length_c   1.000
_cell.angle_alpha   90.00
_cell.angle_beta   90.00
_cell.angle_gamma   90.00
#
_symmetry.space_group_name_H-M   'P 1'
#
loop_
_entity.id
_entity.type
_entity.pdbx_description
1 polymer ?
#
loop_
_entity_poly.entity_id
_entity_poly.type
_entity_poly.pdbx_seq_one_letter_code
_entity_poly.pdbx_strand_id
1 'polypeptide(L)'
;MVTAGSFTEYLLKTGRLCNTLFVYEAWNYLLSVLITILGREVSQEEEPLALLSITGVCCGLYELVRKSNMPTRDRILSSPWTATMKALLQKLTDNKAADPYFQSLSRRLMNIGIRLLREITIDFGVENNPTQDIDLVVCAKLGSQSTPLTVIQRSLAVVVG
;
A
#
# COMPACT_ATOMS: atom_id res chain seq x y z
N MET A 1 -6.21 -2.15 10.99
CA MET A 1 -4.90 -1.74 10.42
C MET A 1 -4.02 -2.91 10.00
N VAL A 2 -3.83 -3.93 10.84
CA VAL A 2 -3.07 -5.16 10.48
C VAL A 2 -3.64 -5.84 9.22
N THR A 3 -4.96 -5.90 9.13
CA THR A 3 -5.70 -6.41 7.95
C THR A 3 -5.33 -5.68 6.65
N ALA A 4 -5.03 -4.38 6.70
CA ALA A 4 -4.63 -3.61 5.51
C ALA A 4 -3.22 -3.95 5.04
N GLY A 5 -2.28 -4.13 5.97
CA GLY A 5 -0.93 -4.60 5.64
C GLY A 5 -0.93 -6.00 5.01
N SER A 6 -1.62 -6.96 5.64
CA SER A 6 -1.74 -8.32 5.13
C SER A 6 -2.51 -8.39 3.81
N PHE A 7 -3.53 -7.56 3.63
CA PHE A 7 -4.27 -7.46 2.37
C PHE A 7 -3.39 -6.92 1.25
N THR A 8 -2.58 -5.88 1.50
CA THR A 8 -1.60 -5.45 0.51
C THR A 8 -0.63 -6.57 0.16
N GLU A 9 -0.08 -7.28 1.14
CA GLU A 9 0.85 -8.38 0.87
C GLU A 9 0.20 -9.47 0.00
N TYR A 10 -1.06 -9.80 0.28
CA TYR A 10 -1.86 -10.71 -0.54
C TYR A 10 -2.05 -10.17 -1.97
N LEU A 11 -2.37 -8.89 -2.14
CA LEU A 11 -2.48 -8.26 -3.47
C LEU A 11 -1.19 -8.36 -4.26
N LEU A 12 -0.06 -8.05 -3.62
CA LEU A 12 1.27 -8.08 -4.25
C LEU A 12 1.67 -9.50 -4.66
N LYS A 13 1.33 -10.51 -3.85
CA LYS A 13 1.67 -11.91 -4.10
C LYS A 13 0.77 -12.61 -5.11
N THR A 14 -0.51 -12.26 -5.16
CA THR A 14 -1.49 -12.99 -6.00
C THR A 14 -1.69 -12.41 -7.39
N GLY A 15 -1.28 -11.17 -7.63
CA GLY A 15 -1.36 -10.56 -8.96
C GLY A 15 -2.78 -10.46 -9.53
N ARG A 16 -3.83 -10.60 -8.71
CA ARG A 16 -5.26 -10.59 -9.11
C ARG A 16 -5.79 -9.21 -9.57
N LEU A 17 -4.93 -8.38 -10.12
CA LEU A 17 -5.23 -7.00 -10.52
C LEU A 17 -5.98 -6.89 -11.87
N CYS A 18 -6.36 -8.03 -12.46
CA CYS A 18 -7.13 -8.09 -13.70
C CYS A 18 -8.63 -7.83 -13.50
N ASN A 19 -9.15 -7.89 -12.27
CA ASN A 19 -10.57 -7.65 -11.98
C ASN A 19 -10.78 -6.18 -11.54
N THR A 20 -11.44 -5.39 -12.38
CA THR A 20 -11.74 -3.97 -12.14
C THR A 20 -12.51 -3.73 -10.84
N LEU A 21 -13.51 -4.56 -10.50
CA LEU A 21 -14.28 -4.40 -9.27
C LEU A 21 -13.37 -4.59 -8.04
N PHE A 22 -12.52 -5.60 -8.08
CA PHE A 22 -11.57 -5.88 -7.02
C PHE A 22 -10.54 -4.75 -6.85
N VAL A 23 -10.07 -4.16 -7.96
CA VAL A 23 -9.18 -2.98 -7.93
C VAL A 23 -9.87 -1.80 -7.25
N TYR A 24 -11.16 -1.54 -7.53
CA TYR A 24 -11.91 -0.48 -6.85
C TYR A 24 -12.05 -0.71 -5.35
N GLU A 25 -12.44 -1.93 -4.96
CA GLU A 25 -12.59 -2.28 -3.54
C GLU A 25 -11.26 -2.15 -2.80
N ALA A 26 -10.19 -2.68 -3.40
CA ALA A 26 -8.85 -2.59 -2.84
C ALA A 26 -8.36 -1.14 -2.75
N TRP A 27 -8.60 -0.35 -3.79
CA TRP A 27 -8.27 1.08 -3.81
C TRP A 27 -8.99 1.82 -2.70
N ASN A 28 -10.32 1.72 -2.63
CA ASN A 28 -11.13 2.42 -1.63
C ASN A 28 -10.72 2.03 -0.21
N TYR A 29 -10.53 0.74 0.05
CA TYR A 29 -10.12 0.26 1.37
C TYR A 29 -8.74 0.79 1.78
N LEU A 30 -7.72 0.65 0.92
CA LEU A 30 -6.37 1.12 1.22
C LEU A 30 -6.30 2.65 1.30
N LEU A 31 -7.07 3.35 0.46
CA LEU A 31 -7.15 4.81 0.44
C LEU A 31 -7.75 5.36 1.73
N SER A 32 -8.85 4.77 2.20
CA SER A 32 -9.46 5.14 3.48
C SER A 32 -8.49 4.94 4.62
N VAL A 33 -7.80 3.79 4.69
CA VAL A 33 -6.79 3.53 5.72
C VAL A 33 -5.66 4.55 5.66
N LEU A 34 -5.16 4.88 4.46
CA LEU A 34 -4.11 5.87 4.28
C LEU A 34 -4.54 7.25 4.77
N ILE A 35 -5.75 7.70 4.42
CA ILE A 35 -6.30 9.00 4.85
C ILE A 35 -6.43 9.04 6.38
N THR A 36 -6.96 7.99 7.01
CA THR A 36 -7.06 7.91 8.48
C THR A 36 -5.69 8.03 9.16
N ILE A 37 -4.67 7.35 8.64
CA ILE A 37 -3.30 7.44 9.19
C ILE A 37 -2.72 8.85 8.99
N LEU A 38 -2.88 9.43 7.79
CA LEU A 38 -2.38 10.77 7.48
C LEU A 38 -3.13 11.88 8.23
N GLY A 39 -4.41 11.68 8.56
CA GLY A 39 -5.22 12.57 9.38
C GLY A 39 -4.98 12.43 10.88
N ARG A 40 -4.18 11.43 11.30
CA ARG A 40 -4.02 11.03 12.71
C ARG A 40 -5.37 10.74 13.38
N GLU A 41 -6.30 10.16 12.63
CA GLU A 41 -7.60 9.68 13.13
C GLU A 41 -7.45 8.27 13.71
N VAL A 42 -6.32 8.02 14.37
CA VAL A 42 -5.96 6.75 14.99
C VAL A 42 -5.86 6.97 16.49
N SER A 43 -6.27 5.97 17.27
CA SER A 43 -6.04 6.02 18.71
C SER A 43 -4.53 5.99 19.01
N GLN A 44 -4.09 6.59 20.12
CA GLN A 44 -2.67 6.58 20.51
C GLN A 44 -2.11 5.15 20.65
N GLU A 45 -2.95 4.21 21.09
CA GLU A 45 -2.60 2.79 21.21
C GLU A 45 -2.36 2.12 19.84
N GLU A 46 -3.02 2.60 18.79
CA GLU A 46 -2.91 2.08 17.43
C GLU A 46 -1.84 2.80 16.59
N GLU A 47 -1.32 3.96 17.03
CA GLU A 47 -0.29 4.72 16.32
C GLU A 47 0.93 3.86 15.90
N PRO A 48 1.49 2.96 16.74
CA PRO A 48 2.59 2.10 16.32
C PRO A 48 2.21 1.15 15.18
N LEU A 49 1.00 0.60 15.20
CA LEU A 49 0.49 -0.29 14.14
C LEU A 49 0.19 0.49 12.86
N ALA A 50 -0.32 1.72 12.98
CA ALA A 50 -0.50 2.66 11.89
C ALA A 50 0.85 2.93 11.19
N LEU A 51 1.88 3.28 11.96
CA LEU A 51 3.23 3.53 11.44
C LEU A 51 3.90 2.29 10.84
N LEU A 52 3.57 1.09 11.30
CA LEU A 52 4.08 -0.15 10.69
C LEU A 52 3.38 -0.47 9.37
N SER A 53 2.06 -0.29 9.31
CA SER A 53 1.25 -0.66 8.14
C SER A 53 1.32 0.36 6.99
N ILE A 54 1.63 1.63 7.29
CA ILE A 54 1.58 2.73 6.33
C ILE A 54 2.38 2.51 5.04
N THR A 55 3.61 1.98 5.14
CA THR A 55 4.45 1.72 3.97
C THR A 55 3.82 0.65 3.10
N GLY A 56 3.27 -0.40 3.70
CA GLY A 56 2.53 -1.44 2.99
C GLY A 56 1.32 -0.86 2.29
N VAL A 57 0.48 -0.09 2.98
CA VAL A 57 -0.71 0.56 2.40
C VAL A 57 -0.33 1.43 1.19
N CYS A 58 0.70 2.26 1.32
CA CYS A 58 1.17 3.14 0.25
C CYS A 58 1.73 2.35 -0.95
N CYS A 59 2.51 1.28 -0.71
CA CYS A 59 2.96 0.37 -1.76
C CYS A 59 1.80 -0.32 -2.47
N GLY A 60 0.77 -0.73 -1.73
CA GLY A 60 -0.42 -1.37 -2.30
C GLY A 60 -1.16 -0.42 -3.25
N LEU A 61 -1.38 0.83 -2.82
CA LEU A 61 -1.98 1.86 -3.66
C LEU A 61 -1.14 2.16 -4.90
N TYR A 62 0.18 2.26 -4.76
CA TYR A 62 1.09 2.44 -5.89
C TYR A 62 0.98 1.31 -6.92
N GLU A 63 0.98 0.06 -6.46
CA GLU A 63 0.88 -1.10 -7.34
C GLU A 63 -0.51 -1.23 -7.98
N LEU A 64 -1.58 -0.83 -7.29
CA LEU A 64 -2.92 -0.77 -7.87
C LEU A 64 -2.96 0.22 -9.03
N VAL A 65 -2.46 1.45 -8.86
CA VAL A 65 -2.42 2.45 -9.93
C VAL A 65 -1.58 1.94 -11.10
N ARG A 66 -0.38 1.42 -10.82
CA ARG A 66 0.58 0.98 -11.83
C ARG A 66 0.09 -0.20 -12.67
N LYS A 67 -0.62 -1.15 -12.06
CA LYS A 67 -1.05 -2.40 -12.72
C LYS A 67 -2.51 -2.39 -13.16
N SER A 68 -3.29 -1.40 -12.76
CA SER A 68 -4.67 -1.24 -13.24
C SER A 68 -4.70 -0.86 -14.73
N ASN A 69 -5.77 -1.26 -15.43
CA ASN A 69 -6.00 -0.80 -16.80
C ASN A 69 -6.39 0.69 -16.81
N MET A 70 -6.15 1.37 -17.94
CA MET A 70 -6.40 2.82 -18.08
C MET A 70 -7.81 3.24 -17.62
N PRO A 71 -8.92 2.56 -18.02
CA PRO A 71 -10.26 2.99 -17.62
C PRO A 71 -10.50 2.90 -16.11
N THR A 72 -9.93 1.87 -15.47
CA THR A 72 -10.04 1.73 -14.01
C THR A 72 -9.22 2.81 -13.33
N ARG A 73 -8.00 3.04 -13.83
CA ARG A 73 -7.06 4.05 -13.34
C ARG A 73 -7.66 5.46 -13.36
N ASP A 74 -8.18 5.89 -14.50
CA ASP A 74 -8.78 7.23 -14.65
C ASP A 74 -9.92 7.46 -13.64
N ARG A 75 -10.72 6.43 -13.39
CA ARG A 75 -11.85 6.50 -12.47
C ARG A 75 -11.47 6.42 -10.99
N ILE A 76 -10.42 5.68 -10.62
CA ILE A 76 -9.89 5.78 -9.25
C ILE A 76 -9.20 7.14 -9.02
N LEU A 77 -8.52 7.70 -10.03
CA LEU A 77 -7.77 8.95 -9.89
C LEU A 77 -8.67 10.20 -9.90
N SER A 78 -9.78 10.16 -10.62
CA SER A 78 -10.80 11.23 -10.62
C SER A 78 -11.64 11.27 -9.34
N SER A 79 -11.48 10.30 -8.44
CA SER A 79 -12.21 10.26 -7.17
C SER A 79 -11.82 11.43 -6.25
N PRO A 80 -12.79 12.11 -5.61
CA PRO A 80 -12.50 13.15 -4.62
C PRO A 80 -11.59 12.68 -3.49
N TRP A 81 -11.72 11.43 -3.05
CA TRP A 81 -10.89 10.85 -2.01
C TRP A 81 -9.42 10.72 -2.44
N THR A 82 -9.16 10.53 -3.73
CA THR A 82 -7.80 10.50 -4.28
C THR A 82 -7.18 11.89 -4.24
N ALA A 83 -7.96 12.95 -4.53
CA ALA A 83 -7.53 14.33 -4.38
C ALA A 83 -7.21 14.67 -2.91
N THR A 84 -8.07 14.23 -1.96
CA THR A 84 -7.81 14.39 -0.52
C THR A 84 -6.52 13.71 -0.09
N MET A 85 -6.32 12.44 -0.47
CA MET A 85 -5.08 11.73 -0.18
C MET A 85 -3.86 12.44 -0.77
N LYS A 86 -3.95 12.92 -2.02
CA LYS A 86 -2.87 13.68 -2.67
C LYS A 86 -2.50 14.91 -1.85
N ALA A 87 -3.48 15.71 -1.45
CA ALA A 87 -3.24 16.91 -0.64
C ALA A 87 -2.60 16.59 0.72
N LEU A 88 -3.03 15.51 1.38
CA LEU A 88 -2.45 15.06 2.65
C LEU A 88 -1.00 14.56 2.50
N LEU A 89 -0.72 13.78 1.45
CA LEU A 89 0.63 13.32 1.14
C LEU A 89 1.57 14.47 0.78
N GLN A 90 1.10 15.45 0.00
CA GLN A 90 1.86 16.66 -0.32
C GLN A 90 2.18 17.45 0.96
N LYS A 91 1.18 17.70 1.80
CA LYS A 91 1.37 18.38 3.09
C LYS A 91 2.39 17.68 3.99
N LEU A 92 2.41 16.34 4.01
CA LEU A 92 3.37 15.54 4.78
C LEU A 92 4.80 15.64 4.21
N THR A 93 4.93 15.78 2.89
CA THR A 93 6.22 15.85 2.19
C THR A 93 6.81 17.26 2.30
N ASP A 94 5.97 18.29 2.22
CA ASP A 94 6.38 19.69 2.24
C ASP A 94 6.66 20.21 3.66
N ASN A 95 6.00 19.64 4.67
CA ASN A 95 6.06 20.16 6.03
C ASN A 95 7.08 19.40 6.88
N LYS A 96 8.03 20.14 7.47
CA LYS A 96 8.84 19.64 8.59
C LYS A 96 7.99 19.68 9.86
N ALA A 97 7.15 18.67 10.03
CA ALA A 97 6.26 18.58 11.18
C ALA A 97 7.06 18.59 12.50
N ALA A 98 6.63 19.42 13.45
CA ALA A 98 7.19 19.46 14.81
C ALA A 98 6.80 18.22 15.63
N ASP A 99 5.67 17.60 15.30
CA ASP A 99 5.12 16.46 16.03
C ASP A 99 5.87 15.15 15.68
N PRO A 100 6.28 14.35 16.69
CA PRO A 100 7.08 13.14 16.50
C PRO A 100 6.36 12.04 15.70
N TYR A 101 5.02 11.98 15.75
CA TYR A 101 4.23 11.05 14.95
C TYR A 101 4.39 11.38 13.46
N PHE A 102 4.19 12.64 13.08
CA PHE A 102 4.31 13.07 11.69
C PHE A 102 5.75 13.01 11.17
N GLN A 103 6.76 13.19 12.02
CA GLN A 103 8.16 12.95 11.65
C GLN A 103 8.42 11.47 11.31
N SER A 104 7.91 10.57 12.13
CA SER A 104 8.04 9.13 11.92
C SER A 104 7.28 8.69 10.66
N LEU A 105 6.10 9.26 10.44
CA LEU A 105 5.26 9.03 9.29
C LEU A 105 5.94 9.52 8.00
N SER A 106 6.45 10.76 7.99
CA SER A 106 7.19 11.34 6.86
C SER A 106 8.43 10.51 6.52
N ARG A 107 9.22 10.11 7.52
CA ARG A 107 10.41 9.26 7.32
C ARG A 107 10.08 7.93 6.63
N ARG A 108 8.96 7.30 7.00
CA ARG A 108 8.53 6.01 6.45
C ARG A 108 7.90 6.12 5.06
N LEU A 109 7.25 7.25 4.78
CA LEU A 109 6.58 7.49 3.52
C LEU A 109 7.44 8.18 2.47
N MET A 110 8.55 8.82 2.84
CA MET A 110 9.27 9.75 1.95
C MET A 110 9.49 9.20 0.53
N ASN A 111 10.04 7.99 0.40
CA ASN A 111 10.32 7.44 -0.93
C ASN A 111 9.08 6.93 -1.66
N ILE A 112 8.20 6.19 -0.96
CA ILE A 112 7.04 5.56 -1.60
C ILE A 112 5.90 6.56 -1.85
N GLY A 113 5.69 7.49 -0.91
CA GLY A 113 4.72 8.57 -1.01
C GLY A 113 5.05 9.51 -2.17
N ILE A 114 6.32 9.87 -2.38
CA ILE A 114 6.75 10.65 -3.56
C ILE A 114 6.47 9.88 -4.85
N ARG A 115 6.75 8.57 -4.90
CA ARG A 115 6.46 7.74 -6.08
C ARG A 115 4.95 7.69 -6.38
N LEU A 116 4.15 7.42 -5.36
CA LEU A 116 2.68 7.41 -5.47
C LEU A 116 2.16 8.78 -5.94
N LEU A 117 2.66 9.88 -5.37
CA LEU A 117 2.32 11.25 -5.78
C LEU A 117 2.65 11.52 -7.24
N ARG A 118 3.80 11.04 -7.74
CA ARG A 118 4.17 11.17 -9.16
C ARG A 118 3.20 10.42 -10.04
N GLU A 119 2.91 9.16 -9.78
CA GLU A 119 1.95 8.38 -10.60
C GLU A 119 0.58 9.06 -10.68
N ILE A 120 0.06 9.53 -9.54
CA ILE A 120 -1.25 10.19 -9.48
C ILE A 120 -1.24 11.56 -10.17
N THR A 121 -0.09 12.23 -10.23
CA THR A 121 0.03 13.58 -10.82
C THR A 121 0.32 13.54 -12.32
N ILE A 122 1.08 12.54 -12.78
CA ILE A 122 1.42 12.36 -14.20
C ILE A 122 0.17 12.11 -15.04
N ASP A 123 -0.85 11.43 -14.51
CA ASP A 123 -2.10 11.17 -15.25
C ASP A 123 -2.96 12.42 -15.54
N PHE A 124 -2.65 13.58 -14.95
CA PHE A 124 -3.31 14.84 -15.28
C PHE A 124 -2.51 15.72 -16.28
N GLY A 125 -1.36 15.25 -16.77
CA GLY A 125 -0.53 16.00 -17.69
C GLY A 125 0.28 15.10 -18.62
N VAL A 126 -0.24 14.91 -19.83
CA VAL A 126 0.46 14.60 -21.10
C VAL A 126 1.66 13.64 -21.03
N GLU A 127 1.42 12.43 -21.56
CA GLU A 127 2.34 11.51 -22.26
C GLU A 127 3.84 11.88 -22.31
N ASN A 128 4.72 11.02 -21.77
CA ASN A 128 5.94 10.54 -22.45
C ASN A 128 6.76 9.48 -21.64
N ASN A 129 6.83 8.29 -22.25
CA ASN A 129 7.85 7.21 -22.23
C ASN A 129 8.16 6.38 -20.95
N PRO A 130 8.29 5.03 -21.08
CA PRO A 130 8.48 4.12 -19.97
C PRO A 130 9.97 3.80 -19.72
N THR A 131 10.19 2.94 -18.72
CA THR A 131 11.42 2.21 -18.33
C THR A 131 12.41 2.92 -17.41
N GLN A 132 12.30 2.59 -16.11
CA GLN A 132 13.44 1.98 -15.44
C GLN A 132 12.98 0.93 -14.44
N ASP A 133 13.29 -0.31 -14.80
CA ASP A 133 13.21 -1.52 -13.99
C ASP A 133 14.25 -1.40 -12.86
N ILE A 134 13.80 -1.33 -11.60
CA ILE A 134 14.65 -1.49 -10.43
C ILE A 134 13.90 -2.39 -9.44
N ASP A 135 14.48 -3.57 -9.28
CA ASP A 135 14.14 -4.64 -8.35
C ASP A 135 13.59 -4.13 -7.00
N LEU A 136 12.32 -4.41 -6.74
CA LEU A 136 11.62 -4.03 -5.52
C LEU A 136 11.83 -5.10 -4.43
N VAL A 137 13.10 -5.35 -4.09
CA VAL A 137 13.49 -6.35 -3.06
C VAL A 137 13.33 -5.83 -1.63
N VAL A 138 12.98 -4.55 -1.43
CA VAL A 138 13.06 -3.92 -0.10
C VAL A 138 11.81 -4.15 0.78
N CYS A 139 10.65 -4.53 0.23
CA CYS A 139 9.45 -4.70 1.07
C CYS A 139 9.30 -6.08 1.73
N ALA A 140 10.15 -7.07 1.41
CA ALA A 140 10.05 -8.43 1.97
C ALA A 140 11.01 -8.71 3.16
N LYS A 141 11.88 -7.76 3.54
CA LYS A 141 12.97 -8.03 4.50
C LYS A 141 12.65 -7.74 5.98
N LEU A 142 11.37 -7.71 6.37
CA LEU A 142 10.96 -7.58 7.78
C LEU A 142 10.15 -8.79 8.31
N GLY A 143 10.27 -9.96 7.66
CA GLY A 143 9.63 -11.19 8.12
C GLY A 143 10.45 -12.49 7.97
N SER A 144 11.74 -12.42 7.58
CA SER A 144 12.57 -13.64 7.44
C SER A 144 13.56 -13.77 8.59
N GLN A 145 13.03 -14.10 9.76
CA GLN A 145 13.68 -14.99 10.72
C GLN A 145 12.61 -15.91 11.33
N SER A 146 12.29 -17.00 10.64
CA SER A 146 11.92 -18.28 11.26
C SER A 146 11.76 -19.34 10.17
N THR A 147 12.79 -20.18 10.08
CA THR A 147 12.86 -21.62 9.72
C THR A 147 11.85 -22.24 8.73
N PRO A 148 12.33 -23.08 7.80
CA PRO A 148 11.48 -23.82 6.86
C PRO A 148 10.71 -24.95 7.56
N LEU A 149 9.38 -24.86 7.62
CA LEU A 149 8.50 -25.99 7.93
C LEU A 149 8.05 -26.65 6.61
N THR A 150 8.90 -27.54 6.11
CA THR A 150 8.48 -28.62 5.21
C THR A 150 9.12 -29.90 5.72
N VAL A 151 8.38 -30.68 6.51
CA VAL A 151 8.30 -32.16 6.54
C VAL A 151 7.32 -32.49 7.66
N ILE A 152 6.02 -32.65 7.36
CA ILE A 152 5.16 -33.74 7.87
C ILE A 152 4.04 -33.94 6.84
N GLN A 153 4.36 -34.65 5.76
CA GLN A 153 3.36 -35.33 4.95
C GLN A 153 3.61 -36.83 5.17
N ARG A 154 2.88 -37.45 6.11
CA ARG A 154 2.56 -38.89 6.24
C ARG A 154 2.12 -39.18 7.67
N SER A 155 0.80 -39.28 7.88
CA SER A 155 0.12 -40.21 8.81
C SER A 155 -1.38 -39.92 8.78
N LEU A 156 -2.04 -40.29 7.68
CA LEU A 156 -3.49 -40.48 7.62
C LEU A 156 -3.73 -41.83 6.96
N ALA A 157 -3.41 -42.87 7.72
CA ALA A 157 -3.90 -44.21 7.55
C ALA A 157 -3.81 -44.87 8.91
N VAL A 158 -4.92 -44.86 9.66
CA VAL A 158 -5.29 -45.85 10.69
C VAL A 158 -6.75 -45.57 11.08
N VAL A 159 -7.60 -46.54 10.71
CA VAL A 159 -8.78 -47.03 11.45
C VAL A 159 -9.98 -46.11 11.58
N VAL A 160 -10.97 -46.29 10.69
CA VAL A 160 -12.38 -46.58 11.04
C VAL A 160 -12.96 -47.45 9.92
N GLY A 161 -13.38 -48.68 10.25
CA GLY A 161 -14.07 -49.62 9.35
C GLY A 161 -13.43 -50.99 9.35
#